data_AF-A0A7S0N2K4-F1
#
_entry.id   AF-A0A7S0N2K4-F1
#
_cell.length_a   1.000
_cell.length_b   1.000
_cell.length_c   1.000
_cell.angle_alpha   90.00
_cell.angle_beta   90.00
_cell.angle_gamma   90.00
#
_symmetry.space_group_name_H-M   'P 1'
#
loop_
_entity.id
_entity.type
_entity.pdbx_description
1 polymer ?
#
loop_
_entity_poly.entity_id
_entity_poly.type
_entity_poly.pdbx_seq_one_letter_code
_entity_poly.pdbx_strand_id
1 'polypeptide(L)'
;MLERDLCDFIILGKPEQVHALAKGRAADVSKATIIDPRTARDLDEMVALLTSLRKSKGMTEAKARELLCGDYTWYGTLMMHQNKADGMVSGACHTTADTMRPAMQIIKTAPGIGLVSSAFFMLLPDR
;
A
#
# COMPACT_ATOMS: atom_id res chain seq x y z
N MET A 1 -6.22 -9.62 14.12
CA MET A 1 -7.09 -8.50 13.70
C MET A 1 -8.30 -9.02 12.93
N LEU A 2 -8.09 -9.84 11.90
CA LEU A 2 -9.16 -10.55 11.17
C LEU A 2 -10.09 -11.39 12.06
N GLU A 3 -9.53 -12.18 12.98
CA GLU A 3 -10.35 -12.97 13.94
C GLU A 3 -11.21 -12.09 14.86
N ARG A 4 -10.75 -10.86 15.13
CA ARG A 4 -11.41 -9.90 16.02
C ARG A 4 -12.27 -8.89 15.27
N ASP A 5 -12.41 -9.05 13.95
CA ASP A 5 -13.25 -8.22 13.07
C ASP A 5 -13.00 -6.71 13.23
N LEU A 6 -11.72 -6.32 13.37
CA LEU A 6 -11.34 -4.93 13.64
C LEU A 6 -11.29 -4.07 12.38
N CYS A 7 -11.02 -4.67 11.22
CA CYS A 7 -11.00 -4.02 9.92
C CYS A 7 -10.98 -5.06 8.79
N ASP A 8 -11.39 -4.62 7.59
CA ASP A 8 -11.23 -5.37 6.35
C ASP A 8 -9.78 -5.29 5.86
N PHE A 9 -9.15 -6.43 5.63
CA PHE A 9 -7.76 -6.48 5.14
C PHE A 9 -7.70 -6.63 3.63
N ILE A 10 -6.81 -5.85 3.03
CA ILE A 10 -6.32 -6.05 1.67
C ILE A 10 -4.84 -6.40 1.76
N ILE A 11 -4.46 -7.56 1.24
CA ILE A 11 -3.08 -8.04 1.18
C ILE A 11 -2.61 -7.97 -0.28
N LEU A 12 -1.54 -7.21 -0.53
CA LEU A 12 -0.93 -7.13 -1.85
C LEU A 12 0.15 -8.22 -1.99
N GLY A 13 -0.05 -9.15 -2.91
CA GLY A 13 0.86 -10.26 -3.15
C GLY A 13 0.24 -11.37 -4.00
N LYS A 14 1.09 -12.32 -4.40
CA LYS A 14 0.64 -13.50 -5.15
C LYS A 14 -0.27 -14.36 -4.26
N PRO A 15 -1.52 -14.66 -4.66
CA PRO A 15 -2.46 -15.41 -3.82
C PRO A 15 -1.88 -16.74 -3.34
N GLU A 16 -1.20 -17.48 -4.21
CA GLU A 16 -0.64 -18.79 -3.89
C GLU A 16 0.43 -18.69 -2.80
N GLN A 17 1.26 -17.65 -2.85
CA GLN A 17 2.31 -17.41 -1.86
C GLN A 17 1.71 -16.97 -0.52
N VAL A 18 0.72 -16.08 -0.54
CA VAL A 18 0.04 -15.62 0.68
C VAL A 18 -0.63 -16.81 1.38
N HIS A 19 -1.39 -17.62 0.65
CA HIS A 19 -2.04 -18.80 1.21
C HIS A 19 -1.04 -19.85 1.73
N ALA A 20 0.05 -20.10 1.02
CA ALA A 20 1.10 -21.01 1.48
C ALA A 20 1.75 -20.53 2.79
N LEU A 21 2.07 -19.23 2.88
CA LEU A 21 2.69 -18.63 4.08
C LEU A 21 1.72 -18.62 5.26
N ALA A 22 0.43 -18.37 5.02
CA ALA A 22 -0.61 -18.39 6.03
C ALA A 22 -0.78 -19.79 6.62
N LYS A 23 -0.88 -20.82 5.75
CA LYS A 23 -0.96 -22.22 6.16
C LYS A 23 0.25 -22.65 7.00
N GLY A 24 1.46 -22.26 6.58
CA GLY A 24 2.70 -22.58 7.30
C GLY A 24 2.83 -21.91 8.67
N ARG A 25 2.02 -20.87 8.96
CA ARG A 25 2.03 -20.11 10.22
C ARG A 25 0.76 -20.28 11.05
N ALA A 26 -0.12 -21.21 10.67
CA ALA A 26 -1.44 -21.38 11.27
C ALA A 26 -2.24 -20.06 11.36
N ALA A 27 -2.09 -19.19 10.36
CA ALA A 27 -2.82 -17.93 10.27
C ALA A 27 -4.02 -18.09 9.32
N ASP A 28 -5.20 -17.61 9.73
CA ASP A 28 -6.37 -17.54 8.88
C ASP A 28 -6.42 -16.21 8.10
N VAL A 29 -6.37 -16.31 6.77
CA VAL A 29 -6.49 -15.18 5.83
C VAL A 29 -7.74 -15.28 4.97
N SER A 30 -8.68 -16.17 5.29
CA SER A 30 -9.90 -16.42 4.51
C SER A 30 -10.78 -15.18 4.34
N LYS A 31 -10.78 -14.29 5.34
CA LYS A 31 -11.51 -13.01 5.34
C LYS A 31 -10.74 -11.86 4.68
N ALA A 32 -9.47 -12.04 4.33
CA ALA A 32 -8.69 -11.00 3.67
C ALA A 32 -8.93 -11.01 2.16
N THR A 33 -9.03 -9.83 1.57
CA THR A 33 -8.95 -9.67 0.12
C THR A 33 -7.47 -9.74 -0.28
N ILE A 34 -7.13 -10.63 -1.22
CA ILE A 34 -5.75 -10.78 -1.70
C ILE A 34 -5.68 -10.35 -3.16
N ILE A 35 -4.79 -9.41 -3.47
CA ILE A 35 -4.64 -8.83 -4.80
C ILE A 35 -3.18 -8.98 -5.23
N ASP A 36 -2.93 -9.58 -6.38
CA ASP A 36 -1.64 -9.46 -7.06
C ASP A 36 -1.72 -8.28 -8.04
N PRO A 37 -0.97 -7.19 -7.82
CA PRO A 37 -0.95 -6.04 -8.72
C PRO A 37 -0.64 -6.40 -10.18
N ARG A 38 0.10 -7.49 -10.43
CA ARG A 38 0.51 -7.91 -11.78
C ARG A 38 -0.64 -8.47 -12.61
N THR A 39 -1.66 -9.02 -11.95
CA THR A 39 -2.82 -9.67 -12.57
C THR A 39 -4.13 -9.00 -12.18
N ALA A 40 -4.07 -7.89 -11.44
CA ALA A 40 -5.23 -7.13 -11.02
C ALA A 40 -5.99 -6.57 -12.24
N ARG A 41 -7.31 -6.67 -12.19
CA ARG A 41 -8.19 -6.23 -13.29
C ARG A 41 -8.14 -4.73 -13.55
N ASP A 42 -7.81 -3.95 -12.52
CA ASP A 42 -7.71 -2.50 -12.57
C ASP A 42 -6.26 -2.01 -12.79
N LEU A 43 -5.32 -2.90 -13.13
CA LEU A 43 -3.93 -2.50 -13.36
C LEU A 43 -3.80 -1.42 -14.44
N ASP A 44 -4.53 -1.54 -15.56
CA ASP A 44 -4.49 -0.55 -16.64
C ASP A 44 -5.01 0.82 -16.19
N GLU A 45 -6.07 0.84 -15.38
CA GLU A 45 -6.61 2.05 -14.75
C GLU A 45 -5.57 2.68 -13.81
N MET A 46 -4.91 1.88 -12.97
CA MET A 46 -3.87 2.34 -12.05
C MET A 46 -2.64 2.89 -12.79
N VAL A 47 -2.24 2.25 -13.90
CA VAL A 47 -1.15 2.72 -14.76
C VAL A 47 -1.50 4.09 -15.34
N ALA A 48 -2.66 4.23 -15.97
CA ALA A 48 -3.12 5.48 -16.54
C ALA A 48 -3.20 6.59 -15.48
N LEU A 49 -3.71 6.26 -14.29
CA LEU A 49 -3.80 7.17 -13.16
C LEU A 49 -2.42 7.66 -12.73
N LEU A 50 -1.47 6.76 -12.47
CA LEU A 50 -0.11 7.13 -12.06
C LEU A 50 0.60 7.98 -13.11
N THR A 51 0.46 7.61 -14.38
CA THR A 51 1.00 8.37 -15.51
C THR A 51 0.40 9.77 -15.54
N SER A 52 -0.91 9.93 -15.36
CA SER A 52 -1.56 11.25 -15.35
C SER A 52 -1.10 12.12 -14.17
N LEU A 53 -1.08 11.56 -12.95
CA LEU A 53 -0.70 12.26 -11.72
C LEU A 53 0.75 12.75 -11.77
N ARG A 54 1.63 12.00 -12.45
CA ARG A 54 3.06 12.29 -12.52
C ARG A 54 3.57 12.65 -13.91
N LYS A 55 2.68 13.01 -14.84
CA LYS A 55 3.02 13.40 -16.22
C LYS A 55 4.02 14.56 -16.25
N SER A 56 3.82 15.56 -15.39
CA SER A 56 4.71 16.72 -15.24
C SER A 56 6.12 16.37 -14.74
N LYS A 57 6.33 15.15 -14.24
CA LYS A 57 7.60 14.62 -13.77
C LYS A 57 8.17 13.54 -14.70
N GLY A 58 7.68 13.47 -15.94
CA GLY A 58 8.17 12.55 -16.97
C GLY A 58 7.72 11.10 -16.78
N MET A 59 6.62 10.86 -16.06
CA MET A 59 6.06 9.51 -15.95
C MET A 59 5.49 9.05 -17.29
N THR A 60 5.85 7.84 -17.72
CA THR A 60 5.30 7.15 -18.90
C THR A 60 4.49 5.94 -18.45
N GLU A 61 3.61 5.42 -19.30
CA GLU A 61 2.80 4.23 -18.99
C GLU A 61 3.69 2.99 -18.74
N ALA A 62 4.72 2.80 -19.55
CA ALA A 62 5.67 1.70 -19.38
C ALA A 62 6.34 1.74 -17.99
N LYS A 63 6.81 2.91 -17.57
CA LYS A 63 7.45 3.10 -16.25
C LYS A 63 6.45 2.97 -15.11
N ALA A 64 5.23 3.48 -15.28
CA ALA A 64 4.16 3.32 -14.30
C ALA A 64 3.80 1.85 -14.10
N ARG A 65 3.66 1.09 -15.19
CA ARG A 65 3.37 -0.36 -15.15
C ARG A 65 4.49 -1.15 -14.49
N GLU A 66 5.75 -0.87 -14.84
CA GLU A 66 6.90 -1.49 -14.18
C GLU A 66 6.89 -1.23 -12.66
N LEU A 67 6.64 0.02 -12.26
CA LEU A 67 6.64 0.42 -10.86
C LEU A 67 5.52 -0.24 -10.07
N LEU A 68 4.31 -0.29 -10.62
CA LEU A 68 3.14 -0.90 -9.97
C LEU A 68 3.25 -2.42 -9.83
N CYS A 69 3.84 -3.09 -10.82
CA CYS A 69 4.06 -4.53 -10.78
C CYS A 69 5.28 -4.94 -9.92
N GLY A 70 6.27 -4.05 -9.79
CA GLY A 70 7.53 -4.29 -9.09
C GLY A 70 7.50 -3.91 -7.61
N ASP A 71 6.81 -2.83 -7.25
CA ASP A 71 6.74 -2.30 -5.88
C ASP A 71 5.28 -2.04 -5.48
N TYR A 72 4.77 -2.93 -4.63
CA TYR A 72 3.36 -2.93 -4.23
C TYR A 72 3.01 -1.73 -3.34
N THR A 73 3.99 -1.00 -2.79
CA THR A 73 3.70 0.24 -2.05
C THR A 73 3.10 1.31 -2.93
N TRP A 74 3.48 1.36 -4.22
CA TRP A 74 2.90 2.29 -5.19
C TRP A 74 1.46 1.92 -5.52
N TYR A 75 1.20 0.65 -5.76
CA TYR A 75 -0.14 0.15 -6.05
C TYR A 75 -1.07 0.39 -4.85
N GLY A 76 -0.65 0.03 -3.64
CA GLY A 76 -1.41 0.30 -2.41
C GLY A 76 -1.65 1.79 -2.16
N THR A 77 -0.69 2.65 -2.49
CA THR A 77 -0.88 4.10 -2.38
C THR A 77 -1.93 4.63 -3.36
N LEU A 78 -1.96 4.11 -4.59
CA LEU A 78 -3.01 4.47 -5.55
C LEU A 78 -4.38 3.93 -5.14
N MET A 79 -4.45 2.75 -4.54
CA MET A 79 -5.70 2.25 -3.96
C MET A 79 -6.26 3.24 -2.94
N MET A 80 -5.43 3.74 -2.02
CA MET A 80 -5.86 4.78 -1.07
C MET A 80 -6.30 6.06 -1.79
N HIS A 81 -5.54 6.52 -2.79
CA HIS A 81 -5.89 7.71 -3.55
C HIS A 81 -7.23 7.59 -4.30
N GLN A 82 -7.59 6.38 -4.73
CA GLN A 82 -8.87 6.06 -5.36
C GLN A 82 -9.97 5.66 -4.37
N ASN A 83 -9.76 5.84 -3.06
CA ASN A 83 -10.68 5.42 -2.00
C ASN A 83 -11.05 3.92 -2.04
N LYS A 84 -10.15 3.07 -2.56
CA LYS A 84 -10.27 1.59 -2.51
C LYS A 84 -9.71 1.01 -1.19
N ALA A 85 -9.08 1.85 -0.36
CA ALA A 85 -8.60 1.53 0.98
C ALA A 85 -8.46 2.81 1.82
N ASP A 86 -8.69 2.72 3.13
CA ASP A 86 -8.63 3.89 4.04
C ASP A 86 -7.24 4.12 4.66
N GLY A 87 -6.36 3.13 4.57
CA GLY A 87 -5.02 3.19 5.15
C GLY A 87 -4.13 2.07 4.65
N MET A 88 -2.82 2.23 4.84
CA MET A 88 -1.82 1.25 4.44
C MET A 88 -0.74 1.14 5.51
N VAL A 89 -0.37 -0.11 5.83
CA VAL A 89 0.78 -0.42 6.66
C VAL A 89 1.81 -1.13 5.79
N SER A 90 3.01 -0.56 5.69
CA SER A 90 4.17 -1.13 5.01
C SER A 90 5.42 -0.93 5.88
N GLY A 91 6.61 -1.17 5.35
CA GLY A 91 7.88 -0.97 6.04
C GLY A 91 8.48 -2.21 6.69
N ALA A 92 7.78 -3.36 6.69
CA ALA A 92 8.35 -4.62 7.17
C ALA A 92 9.50 -5.14 6.28
N CYS A 93 9.36 -4.95 4.96
CA CYS A 93 10.34 -5.37 3.96
C CYS A 93 10.80 -4.20 3.05
N HIS A 94 10.37 -2.97 3.36
CA HIS A 94 10.68 -1.77 2.60
C HIS A 94 11.36 -0.76 3.52
N THR A 95 12.23 0.09 2.99
CA THR A 95 12.76 1.19 3.80
C THR A 95 11.65 2.20 4.11
N THR A 96 11.81 3.00 5.16
CA THR A 96 10.92 4.13 5.44
C THR A 96 10.82 5.06 4.23
N ALA A 97 11.93 5.29 3.53
CA ALA A 97 11.95 6.13 2.34
C ALA A 97 11.11 5.55 1.19
N ASP A 98 11.16 4.24 0.98
CA ASP A 98 10.37 3.56 -0.06
C ASP A 98 8.88 3.64 0.24
N THR A 99 8.48 3.49 1.50
CA THR A 99 7.07 3.61 1.92
C THR A 99 6.57 5.06 1.85
N MET A 100 7.37 6.03 2.29
CA MET A 100 6.98 7.44 2.35
C MET A 100 6.95 8.11 0.97
N ARG A 101 7.81 7.68 0.05
CA ARG A 101 7.93 8.28 -1.29
C ARG A 101 6.62 8.29 -2.08
N PRO A 102 5.90 7.16 -2.30
CA PRO A 102 4.63 7.19 -3.01
C PRO A 102 3.58 7.98 -2.26
N ALA A 103 3.49 7.83 -0.92
CA ALA A 103 2.53 8.59 -0.10
C ALA A 103 2.69 10.11 -0.28
N MET A 104 3.92 10.63 -0.23
CA MET A 104 4.19 12.05 -0.43
C MET A 104 3.99 12.52 -1.87
N GLN A 105 4.16 11.62 -2.84
CA GLN A 105 4.05 11.95 -4.26
C GLN A 105 2.62 11.90 -4.80
N ILE A 106 1.74 11.10 -4.19
CA ILE A 106 0.38 10.82 -4.65
C ILE A 106 -0.64 11.45 -3.68
N ILE A 107 -0.60 11.06 -2.40
CA ILE A 107 -1.59 11.49 -1.38
C ILE A 107 -1.29 12.91 -0.88
N LYS A 108 0.00 13.21 -0.65
CA LYS A 108 0.50 14.49 -0.12
C LYS A 108 0.04 14.76 1.33
N THR A 109 0.35 15.95 1.81
CA THR A 109 -0.07 16.45 3.13
C THR A 109 -1.51 16.98 3.10
N ALA A 110 -2.13 17.06 4.27
CA ALA A 110 -3.43 17.71 4.42
C ALA A 110 -3.37 19.21 4.03
N PRO A 111 -4.50 19.82 3.63
CA PRO A 111 -4.54 21.25 3.30
C PRO A 111 -4.00 22.13 4.42
N GLY A 112 -3.12 23.08 4.07
CA GLY A 112 -2.48 23.97 5.04
C GLY A 112 -1.28 23.36 5.79
N ILE A 113 -0.96 22.08 5.57
CA ILE A 113 0.17 21.40 6.22
C ILE A 113 1.32 21.23 5.22
N GLY A 114 2.51 21.72 5.57
CA GLY A 114 3.69 21.66 4.71
C GLY A 114 4.62 20.45 4.92
N LEU A 115 4.48 19.74 6.04
CA LEU A 115 5.37 18.63 6.40
C LEU A 115 4.61 17.51 7.10
N VAL A 116 5.21 16.32 7.10
CA VAL A 116 4.76 15.15 7.86
C VAL A 116 5.69 14.93 9.04
N SER A 117 5.14 14.49 10.18
CA SER A 117 5.90 14.21 11.40
C SER A 117 5.54 12.82 11.93
N SER A 118 6.51 12.16 12.56
CA SER A 118 6.27 10.95 13.35
C SER A 118 6.13 11.31 14.83
N ALA A 119 5.35 10.52 15.55
CA ALA A 119 5.26 10.58 17.01
C ALA A 119 5.49 9.18 17.57
N PHE A 120 6.08 9.12 18.76
CA PHE A 120 6.22 7.89 19.53
C PHE A 120 5.38 8.00 20.78
N PHE A 121 4.56 6.99 21.04
CA PHE A 121 3.88 6.86 22.31
C PHE A 121 4.80 6.16 23.30
N MET A 122 5.27 6.89 24.31
CA MET A 122 6.18 6.39 25.34
C MET A 122 5.39 6.06 26.61
N LEU A 123 5.18 4.77 26.86
CA LEU A 123 4.57 4.26 28.09
C LEU A 123 5.66 4.01 29.13
N LEU A 124 5.73 4.87 30.14
CA LEU A 124 6.53 4.59 31.33
C LEU A 124 5.63 3.87 32.33
N PRO A 125 6.10 2.77 32.96
CA PRO A 125 5.36 2.18 34.06
C PRO A 125 5.20 3.22 35.17
N ASP A 126 3.98 3.33 35.72
CA ASP A 126 3.80 4.00 37.01
C ASP A 126 4.64 3.27 38.05
N ARG A 127 5.26 4.06 38.94
CA ARG A 127 6.28 3.65 39.91
C ARG A 127 6.12 2.25 40.49
#